data_AF-A0AAW8TPK5-F1
#
_entry.id   AF-A0AAW8TPK5-F1
#
_cell.length_a   1.000
_cell.length_b   1.000
_cell.length_c   1.000
_cell.angle_alpha   90.00
_cell.angle_beta   90.00
_cell.angle_gamma   90.00
#
_symmetry.space_group_name_H-M   'P 1'
#
loop_
_entity.id
_entity.type
_entity.pdbx_description
1 polymer ?
#
loop_
_entity_poly.entity_id
_entity_poly.type
_entity_poly.pdbx_seq_one_letter_code
_entity_poly.pdbx_strand_id
1 'polypeptide(L)' 'MVIREYDEVVDKVTGKRAIVVYVSGPGSYMVEPLDNSYEPNWRDESQLKKVSHKNPQNHYNENENDEWY' A
#
# COMPACT_ATOMS: atom_id res chain seq x y z
N MET A 1 -0.96 -6.73 7.21
CA MET A 1 -0.12 -5.92 6.28
C MET A 1 -0.17 -4.49 6.81
N VAL A 2 0.92 -3.73 6.85
CA VAL A 2 0.85 -2.35 7.36
C VAL A 2 0.66 -1.39 6.18
N ILE A 3 -0.57 -0.87 6.06
CA ILE A 3 -0.93 0.20 5.14
C ILE A 3 -0.87 1.53 5.91
N ARG A 4 -0.29 2.56 5.30
CA ARG A 4 -0.16 3.92 5.82
C ARG A 4 -0.85 4.91 4.90
N GLU A 5 -1.09 6.12 5.39
CA GLU A 5 -1.50 7.24 4.55
C GLU A 5 -0.47 7.45 3.42
N TYR A 6 -0.98 7.78 2.24
CA TYR A 6 -0.27 7.94 0.98
C TYR A 6 0.39 6.68 0.42
N ASP A 7 0.16 5.50 1.01
CA ASP A 7 0.52 4.25 0.36
C ASP A 7 -0.33 4.06 -0.91
N GLU A 8 0.34 3.63 -1.97
CA GLU A 8 -0.35 3.17 -3.17
C GLU A 8 -0.87 1.73 -2.99
N VAL A 9 -2.13 1.52 -3.35
CA VAL A 9 -2.84 0.26 -3.20
C VAL A 9 -3.59 -0.07 -4.47
N VAL A 10 -3.89 -1.35 -4.65
CA VAL A 10 -4.94 -1.79 -5.57
C VAL A 10 -6.22 -1.99 -4.76
N ASP A 11 -7.27 -1.25 -5.11
CA ASP A 11 -8.63 -1.50 -4.63
C ASP A 11 -9.17 -2.74 -5.35
N LYS A 12 -9.36 -3.85 -4.62
CA LYS A 12 -9.85 -5.11 -5.19
C LYS A 12 -11.32 -5.04 -5.58
N VAL A 13 -12.08 -4.09 -5.05
CA VAL A 13 -13.51 -3.90 -5.40
C VAL A 13 -13.63 -3.38 -6.82
N THR A 14 -12.77 -2.44 -7.21
CA THR A 14 -12.80 -1.78 -8.52
C THR A 14 -11.74 -2.34 -9.48
N GLY A 15 -10.72 -3.04 -8.97
CA GLY A 15 -9.56 -3.51 -9.72
C GLY A 15 -8.60 -2.39 -10.13
N LYS A 16 -8.72 -1.21 -9.51
CA LYS A 16 -7.97 0.00 -9.90
C LYS A 16 -6.90 0.34 -8.87
N ARG A 17 -5.89 1.08 -9.32
CA ARG A 17 -4.86 1.67 -8.45
C ARG A 17 -5.44 2.90 -7.76
N ALA A 18 -5.21 3.00 -6.47
CA ALA A 18 -5.68 4.06 -5.61
C ALA A 18 -4.58 4.43 -4.62
N ILE A 19 -4.72 5.59 -3.99
CA ILE A 19 -3.89 6.02 -2.88
C ILE A 19 -4.72 6.05 -1.61
N VAL A 20 -4.13 5.64 -0.50
CA VAL A 20 -4.77 5.76 0.82
C VAL A 20 -4.66 7.21 1.25
N VAL A 21 -5.77 7.89 1.44
CA VAL A 21 -5.76 9.31 1.86
C VAL A 21 -6.01 9.49 3.35
N TYR A 22 -6.54 8.48 4.03
CA TYR A 22 -6.80 8.54 5.46
C TYR A 22 -6.88 7.14 6.09
N VAL A 23 -6.41 7.01 7.35
CA VAL A 23 -6.53 5.80 8.17
C VAL A 23 -7.29 6.12 9.46
N SER A 24 -8.52 5.61 9.60
CA SER A 24 -9.37 5.92 10.77
C SER A 24 -9.12 5.00 11.97
N GLY A 25 -8.43 3.88 11.77
CA GLY A 25 -8.27 2.84 12.77
C GLY A 25 -7.77 1.53 12.16
N PRO A 26 -7.65 0.46 12.96
CA PRO A 26 -7.14 -0.81 12.49
C PRO A 26 -8.05 -1.40 11.42
N GLY A 27 -7.56 -1.38 10.17
CA GLY A 27 -8.20 -2.07 9.05
C GLY A 27 -9.13 -1.22 8.20
N SER A 28 -9.37 0.06 8.50
CA SER A 28 -10.27 0.93 7.72
C SER A 28 -9.51 2.10 7.08
N TYR A 29 -9.63 2.21 5.76
CA TYR A 29 -8.84 3.10 4.92
C TYR A 29 -9.74 3.87 3.96
N MET A 30 -9.62 5.19 3.90
CA MET A 30 -10.19 5.97 2.81
C MET A 30 -9.24 5.87 1.62
N VAL A 31 -9.75 5.44 0.47
CA VAL A 31 -8.96 5.34 -0.76
C VAL A 31 -9.50 6.28 -1.83
N GLU A 32 -8.59 6.90 -2.57
CA GLU A 32 -8.88 7.78 -3.71
C GLU A 32 -8.25 7.18 -4.98
N PRO A 33 -9.02 7.00 -6.07
CA PRO A 33 -8.44 6.48 -7.31
C PRO A 33 -7.48 7.47 -7.96
N LEU A 34 -6.35 6.97 -8.43
CA LEU A 34 -5.35 7.79 -9.12
C LEU A 34 -5.85 8.34 -10.47
N ASP A 35 -6.81 7.66 -11.09
CA ASP A 35 -7.38 8.01 -12.40
C ASP A 35 -8.72 8.74 -12.31
N ASN A 36 -9.18 9.13 -11.11
CA ASN A 36 -10.50 9.72 -10.87
C ASN A 36 -11.67 8.87 -11.41
N SER A 37 -11.49 7.56 -11.55
CA SER A 37 -12.50 6.68 -12.14
C SER A 37 -13.72 6.41 -11.24
N TYR A 38 -13.62 6.71 -9.95
CA TYR A 38 -14.71 6.63 -8.97
C TYR A 38 -14.50 7.63 -7.83
N GLU A 39 -15.51 7.86 -7.02
CA GLU A 39 -15.40 8.75 -5.85
C GLU A 39 -14.60 8.09 -4.73
N PRO A 40 -13.84 8.86 -3.93
CA PRO A 40 -13.15 8.33 -2.76
C PRO A 40 -14.10 7.57 -1.84
N ASN A 41 -13.67 6.40 -1.35
CA ASN A 41 -14.52 5.54 -0.53
C ASN A 41 -13.72 4.80 0.55
N TRP A 42 -14.42 4.40 1.60
CA TRP A 42 -13.87 3.57 2.66
C TRP A 42 -13.72 2.12 2.20
N ARG A 43 -12.60 1.51 2.59
CA ARG A 43 -12.23 0.13 2.31
C ARG A 43 -11.63 -0.53 3.53
N ASP A 44 -11.91 -1.82 3.65
CA ASP A 44 -11.26 -2.68 4.63
C ASP A 44 -9.91 -3.19 4.11
N GLU A 45 -8.98 -3.54 5.02
CA GLU A 45 -7.66 -4.09 4.64
C GLU A 45 -7.78 -5.29 3.68
N SER A 46 -8.81 -6.13 3.88
CA SER A 46 -9.07 -7.31 3.05
C SER A 46 -9.36 -6.97 1.59
N GLN A 47 -9.91 -5.78 1.34
CA GLN A 47 -10.24 -5.25 0.01
C GLN A 47 -9.06 -4.54 -0.65
N LEU A 48 -7.95 -4.36 0.07
CA LEU A 48 -6.79 -3.66 -0.43
C LEU A 48 -5.61 -4.61 -0.66
N LYS A 49 -4.76 -4.25 -1.61
CA LYS A 49 -3.45 -4.88 -1.82
C LYS A 49 -2.41 -3.78 -1.95
N LYS A 50 -1.43 -3.74 -1.04
CA LYS A 50 -0.35 -2.76 -1.11
C LYS A 50 0.46 -3.00 -2.37
N VAL A 51 0.71 -1.94 -3.13
CA VAL A 51 1.65 -1.99 -4.24
C VAL A 51 3.03 -1.85 -3.63
N SER A 52 3.81 -2.93 -3.65
CA SER A 52 5.22 -2.84 -3.29
C SER A 52 5.93 -2.15 -4.44
N HIS A 53 6.16 -0.85 -4.31
CA HIS A 53 7.25 -0.23 -5.05
C HIS A 53 8.50 -0.85 -4.48
N LYS A 54 9.11 -1.80 -5.20
CA LYS A 54 10.53 -2.07 -5.04
C LYS A 54 11.21 -0.74 -5.31
N ASN A 55 11.46 0.03 -4.26
CA ASN A 55 12.21 1.26 -4.37
C ASN A 55 13.61 0.81 -4.85
N PRO A 56 14.05 1.13 -6.09
CA PRO A 56 15.35 0.69 -6.56
C PRO A 56 16.51 1.34 -5.77
N GLN A 57 16.20 2.29 -4.88
CA GLN A 57 17.16 3.14 -4.19
C GLN A 57 17.56 2.69 -2.77
N ASN A 58 17.05 1.56 -2.25
CA ASN A 58 17.54 1.00 -0.99
C ASN A 58 18.40 -0.26 -1.20
N HIS A 59 19.35 -0.18 -2.14
CA HIS A 59 20.44 -1.16 -2.29
C HIS A 59 21.71 -0.66 -1.56
N TYR A 60 21.56 -0.32 -0.27
CA TYR A 60 22.65 -0.19 0.71
C TYR A 60 22.07 -0.68 2.04
N ASN A 61 22.11 -2.00 2.26
CA ASN A 61 23.11 -2.73 3.03
C ASN A 61 22.99 -2.47 4.54
N GLU A 62 22.60 -3.50 5.30
CA GLU A 62 23.20 -3.84 6.60
C GLU A 62 22.75 -5.25 7.04
N ASN A 63 23.73 -6.16 7.11
CA ASN A 63 23.78 -7.45 7.82
C ASN A 63 22.95 -8.64 7.34
N GLU A 64 23.37 -9.23 6.21
CA GLU A 64 23.38 -10.69 6.09
C GLU A 64 24.59 -11.22 6.89
N ASN A 65 24.35 -11.64 8.14
CA ASN A 65 25.29 -12.50 8.89
C ASN A 65 25.21 -13.93 8.34
N ASP A 66 25.73 -14.13 7.13
CA ASP A 66 26.02 -15.45 6.57
C ASP A 66 27.54 -15.62 6.48
N GLU A 67 28.20 -15.72 7.64
CA GLU A 67 29.52 -16.33 7.72
C GLU A 67 29.34 -17.85 7.80
N TRP A 68 29.30 -18.47 6.62
CA TRP A 68 29.80 -19.82 6.44
C TRP A 68 31.32 -19.76 6.47
N TYR A 69 31.96 -20.27 7.53
CA TYR A 69 33.21 -21.07 7.51
C TYR A 69 33.52 -21.62 8.90
#